data_AF-A0A2E4ISL7-F1
#
_entry.id   AF-A0A2E4ISL7-F1
#
_cell.length_a   1.000
_cell.length_b   1.000
_cell.length_c   1.000
_cell.angle_alpha   90.00
_cell.angle_beta   90.00
_cell.angle_gamma   90.00
#
_symmetry.space_group_name_H-M   'P 1'
#
loop_
_entity.id
_entity.type
_entity.pdbx_description
1 polymer ?
#
loop_
_entity_poly.entity_id
_entity_poly.type
_entity_poly.pdbx_seq_one_letter_code
_entity_poly.pdbx_strand_id
1 'polypeptide(L)'
;MSKNQYELNVSNNEVIKEEGSFFKAGLFKVKINNKTYDVDFKQIKHDVYYVIYNKEAELTRLIHPDYVPDCDFEELNNFLNNPDAQTLFAALCRCQVSIKKEYLKWLEANQDATFSYEVTQPVFL
;
A
#
# COMPACT_ATOMS: atom_id res chain seq x y z
N MET A 1 -6.80 -24.18 7.83
CA MET A 1 -5.98 -23.53 6.79
C MET A 1 -6.36 -22.06 6.77
N SER A 2 -5.38 -21.15 6.74
CA SER A 2 -5.64 -19.70 6.64
C SER A 2 -6.47 -19.42 5.39
N LYS A 3 -7.46 -18.52 5.51
CA LYS A 3 -8.27 -18.05 4.37
C LYS A 3 -7.51 -17.04 3.49
N ASN A 4 -6.39 -16.49 3.99
CA ASN A 4 -5.59 -15.45 3.35
C ASN A 4 -4.16 -15.96 3.06
N GLN A 5 -3.57 -15.49 1.95
CA GLN A 5 -2.15 -15.70 1.62
C GLN A 5 -1.25 -14.94 2.60
N TYR A 6 -1.62 -13.70 2.91
CA TYR A 6 -0.86 -12.80 3.78
C TYR A 6 -1.82 -11.88 4.53
N GLU A 7 -1.52 -11.63 5.80
CA GLU A 7 -2.24 -10.70 6.67
C GLU A 7 -1.22 -9.95 7.52
N LEU A 8 -1.33 -8.62 7.53
CA LEU A 8 -0.49 -7.73 8.32
C LEU A 8 -1.37 -6.70 9.02
N ASN A 9 -1.13 -6.46 10.31
CA ASN A 9 -1.74 -5.40 11.08
C ASN A 9 -0.63 -4.55 11.72
N VAL A 10 -0.63 -3.27 11.38
CA VAL A 10 0.28 -2.26 11.92
C VAL A 10 -0.55 -1.24 12.68
N SER A 11 -0.11 -0.92 13.90
CA SER A 11 -0.70 0.15 14.72
C SER A 11 0.42 1.04 15.23
N ASN A 12 0.33 2.33 14.94
CA ASN A 12 1.34 3.32 15.32
C ASN A 12 2.76 2.88 14.91
N ASN A 13 2.90 2.41 13.66
CA ASN A 13 4.12 1.82 13.09
C ASN A 13 4.61 0.49 13.70
N GLU A 14 3.94 -0.02 14.74
CA GLU A 14 4.27 -1.32 15.34
C GLU A 14 3.47 -2.45 14.69
N VAL A 15 4.17 -3.53 14.32
CA VAL A 15 3.52 -4.74 13.80
C VAL A 15 2.86 -5.49 14.96
N ILE A 16 1.53 -5.45 15.02
CA ILE A 16 0.75 -6.20 16.01
C ILE A 16 0.54 -7.64 15.55
N LYS A 17 0.37 -7.84 14.23
CA LYS A 17 0.08 -9.14 13.65
C LYS A 17 0.71 -9.28 12.27
N GLU A 18 1.38 -10.38 12.02
CA GLU A 18 1.85 -10.76 10.68
C GLU A 18 1.71 -12.29 10.53
N GLU A 19 0.82 -12.72 9.64
CA GLU A 19 0.46 -14.13 9.43
C GLU A 19 0.37 -14.47 7.94
N GLY A 20 0.59 -15.76 7.62
CA GLY A 20 0.50 -16.27 6.26
C GLY A 20 1.87 -16.65 5.68
N SER A 21 1.92 -16.75 4.36
CA SER A 21 3.15 -16.94 3.58
C SER A 21 3.76 -15.58 3.21
N PHE A 22 4.74 -15.56 2.30
CA PHE A 22 5.28 -14.31 1.77
C PHE A 22 4.23 -13.53 0.95
N PHE A 23 4.28 -12.20 1.05
CA PHE A 23 3.52 -11.28 0.20
C PHE A 23 3.94 -11.46 -1.25
N LYS A 24 2.96 -11.56 -2.16
CA LYS A 24 3.19 -11.75 -3.61
C LYS A 24 2.71 -10.54 -4.40
N ALA A 25 3.27 -10.35 -5.60
CA ALA A 25 2.68 -9.45 -6.58
C ALA A 25 1.30 -10.00 -7.00
N GLY A 26 0.24 -9.26 -6.68
CA GLY A 26 -1.15 -9.66 -6.90
C GLY A 26 -2.12 -8.68 -6.27
N LEU A 27 -3.41 -9.00 -6.30
CA LEU A 27 -4.45 -8.19 -5.66
C LEU A 27 -4.39 -8.33 -4.13
N PHE A 28 -4.54 -7.21 -3.42
CA PHE A 28 -4.65 -7.16 -1.97
C PHE A 28 -5.49 -5.96 -1.54
N LYS A 29 -5.80 -5.88 -0.25
CA LYS A 29 -6.56 -4.78 0.34
C LYS A 29 -5.75 -4.12 1.43
N VAL A 30 -5.86 -2.80 1.52
CA VAL A 30 -5.34 -2.01 2.64
C VAL A 30 -6.52 -1.36 3.33
N LYS A 31 -6.66 -1.58 4.63
CA LYS A 31 -7.68 -0.95 5.45
C LYS A 31 -7.03 0.07 6.37
N ILE A 32 -7.55 1.29 6.35
CA ILE A 32 -7.08 2.43 7.14
C ILE A 32 -8.30 2.98 7.86
N ASN A 33 -8.30 2.94 9.19
CA ASN A 33 -9.48 3.24 10.01
C ASN A 33 -10.69 2.40 9.56
N ASN A 34 -11.77 3.06 9.13
CA ASN A 34 -13.00 2.43 8.62
C ASN A 34 -13.09 2.41 7.09
N LYS A 35 -12.00 2.71 6.37
CA LYS A 35 -11.95 2.70 4.91
C LYS A 35 -11.12 1.54 4.40
N THR A 36 -11.58 0.92 3.32
CA THR A 36 -10.87 -0.14 2.62
C THR A 36 -10.50 0.34 1.23
N TYR A 37 -9.23 0.17 0.89
CA TYR A 37 -8.65 0.42 -0.41
C TYR A 37 -8.34 -0.91 -1.08
N ASP A 38 -8.87 -1.14 -2.27
CA ASP A 38 -8.54 -2.31 -3.07
C ASP A 38 -7.34 -1.97 -3.95
N VAL A 39 -6.30 -2.78 -3.90
CA VAL A 39 -5.09 -2.61 -4.71
C VAL A 39 -5.02 -3.76 -5.69
N ASP A 40 -5.23 -3.45 -6.97
CA ASP A 40 -5.25 -4.43 -8.04
C ASP A 40 -3.95 -4.41 -8.84
N PHE A 41 -3.50 -5.58 -9.26
CA PHE A 41 -2.27 -5.75 -10.04
C PHE A 41 -2.66 -6.13 -11.47
N LYS A 42 -2.52 -5.19 -12.40
CA LYS A 42 -2.99 -5.34 -13.78
C LYS A 42 -1.86 -5.18 -14.78
N GLN A 43 -1.89 -6.00 -15.83
CA GLN A 43 -1.12 -5.74 -17.04
C GLN A 43 -2.02 -5.04 -18.06
N ILE A 44 -1.61 -3.86 -18.52
CA ILE A 44 -2.29 -3.13 -19.60
C ILE A 44 -1.30 -2.97 -20.74
N LYS A 45 -1.57 -3.64 -21.86
CA LYS A 45 -0.63 -3.78 -23.00
C LYS A 45 0.68 -4.45 -22.56
N HIS A 46 1.77 -3.68 -22.45
CA HIS A 46 3.10 -4.17 -22.11
C HIS A 46 3.56 -3.74 -20.70
N ASP A 47 2.77 -2.91 -20.03
CA ASP A 47 3.14 -2.33 -18.74
C ASP A 47 2.31 -2.96 -17.62
N VAL A 48 2.94 -3.06 -16.46
CA VAL A 48 2.34 -3.60 -15.24
C VAL A 48 2.05 -2.46 -14.28
N TYR A 49 0.86 -2.46 -13.72
CA TYR A 49 0.31 -1.39 -12.91
C TYR A 49 -0.20 -1.93 -11.58
N TYR A 50 0.01 -1.16 -10.52
CA TYR A 50 -0.85 -1.23 -9.35
C TYR A 50 -1.91 -0.15 -9.45
N VAL A 51 -3.18 -0.54 -9.45
CA VAL A 51 -4.31 0.39 -9.46
C VAL A 51 -4.97 0.38 -8.10
N ILE A 52 -5.06 1.54 -7.48
CA ILE A 52 -5.65 1.71 -6.16
C ILE A 52 -7.07 2.24 -6.33
N TYR A 53 -8.03 1.55 -5.74
CA TYR A 53 -9.42 1.93 -5.71
C TYR A 53 -9.84 2.33 -4.29
N ASN A 54 -10.65 3.38 -4.20
CA ASN A 54 -11.43 3.70 -3.01
C ASN A 54 -12.90 3.43 -3.34
N LYS A 55 -13.46 2.33 -2.81
CA LYS A 55 -14.72 1.76 -3.27
C LYS A 55 -14.64 1.38 -4.76
N GLU A 56 -15.40 2.05 -5.62
CA GLU A 56 -15.44 1.78 -7.07
C GLU A 56 -14.70 2.85 -7.89
N ALA A 57 -14.15 3.89 -7.24
CA ALA A 57 -13.42 4.94 -7.92
C ALA A 57 -11.91 4.65 -7.91
N GLU A 58 -11.28 4.76 -9.08
CA GLU A 58 -9.81 4.74 -9.20
C GLU A 58 -9.25 5.98 -8.50
N LEU A 59 -8.50 5.77 -7.42
CA LEU A 59 -7.79 6.82 -6.71
C LEU A 59 -6.53 7.21 -7.47
N THR A 60 -5.73 6.20 -7.85
CA THR A 60 -4.49 6.41 -8.59
C THR A 60 -4.02 5.13 -9.25
N ARG A 61 -3.11 5.29 -10.22
CA ARG A 61 -2.44 4.22 -10.93
C ARG A 61 -0.94 4.41 -10.84
N LEU A 62 -0.27 3.39 -10.36
CA LEU A 62 1.16 3.37 -10.11
C LEU A 62 1.84 2.58 -11.21
N ILE A 63 2.86 3.19 -11.80
CA ILE A 63 3.62 2.65 -12.94
C ILE A 63 5.05 2.37 -12.48
N HIS A 64 5.64 1.28 -12.98
CA HIS A 64 7.06 0.94 -12.82
C HIS A 64 7.95 2.12 -13.32
N PRO A 65 9.08 2.46 -12.66
CA PRO A 65 9.95 1.59 -11.84
C PRO A 65 9.62 1.45 -10.36
N ASP A 66 9.13 2.51 -9.72
CA ASP A 66 9.11 2.54 -8.26
C ASP A 66 7.69 2.44 -7.66
N TYR A 67 6.65 2.38 -8.51
CA TYR A 67 5.23 2.32 -8.15
C TYR A 67 4.82 3.41 -7.15
N VAL A 68 5.07 4.66 -7.54
CA VAL A 68 4.81 5.87 -6.75
C VAL A 68 4.28 7.00 -7.64
N PRO A 69 3.45 7.93 -7.12
CA PRO A 69 3.12 9.15 -7.81
C PRO A 69 4.35 10.06 -7.95
N ASP A 70 4.29 10.99 -8.91
CA ASP A 70 5.33 11.99 -9.15
C ASP A 70 5.18 13.17 -8.16
N CYS A 71 5.32 12.88 -6.87
CA CYS A 71 5.34 13.86 -5.78
C CYS A 71 6.16 13.34 -4.59
N ASP A 72 6.49 14.25 -3.67
CA ASP A 72 7.14 13.91 -2.41
C ASP A 72 6.17 13.24 -1.44
N PHE A 73 6.69 12.44 -0.50
CA PHE A 73 5.86 11.69 0.45
C PHE A 73 4.99 12.63 1.31
N GLU A 74 5.49 13.82 1.65
CA GLU A 74 4.77 14.84 2.42
C GLU A 74 3.55 15.39 1.68
N GLU A 75 3.60 15.40 0.35
CA GLU A 75 2.59 16.00 -0.51
C GLU A 75 1.51 15.00 -0.93
N LEU A 76 1.72 13.70 -0.71
CA LEU A 76 0.84 12.60 -1.16
C LEU A 76 -0.64 12.84 -0.87
N ASN A 77 -0.97 13.28 0.35
CA ASN A 77 -2.37 13.49 0.74
C ASN A 77 -3.03 14.59 -0.10
N ASN A 78 -2.31 15.68 -0.35
CA ASN A 78 -2.79 16.81 -1.15
C ASN A 78 -2.81 16.44 -2.63
N PHE A 79 -1.74 15.81 -3.12
CA PHE A 79 -1.57 15.42 -4.51
C PHE A 79 -2.66 14.44 -4.97
N LEU A 80 -2.97 13.44 -4.14
CA LEU A 80 -4.02 12.45 -4.43
C LEU A 80 -5.40 12.87 -3.91
N ASN A 81 -5.53 14.07 -3.33
CA ASN A 81 -6.76 14.55 -2.70
C ASN A 81 -7.40 13.49 -1.76
N ASN A 82 -6.56 12.83 -0.97
CA ASN A 82 -6.96 11.75 -0.08
C ASN A 82 -6.16 11.79 1.22
N PRO A 83 -6.80 12.03 2.38
CA PRO A 83 -6.10 12.19 3.66
C PRO A 83 -5.39 10.92 4.15
N ASP A 84 -5.73 9.76 3.60
CA ASP A 84 -5.14 8.47 3.98
C ASP A 84 -4.00 8.05 3.03
N ALA A 85 -3.62 8.89 2.05
CA ALA A 85 -2.64 8.53 1.03
C ALA A 85 -1.26 8.20 1.63
N GLN A 86 -0.75 9.00 2.54
CA GLN A 86 0.53 8.70 3.21
C GLN A 86 0.51 7.35 3.92
N THR A 87 -0.52 7.08 4.72
CA THR A 87 -0.70 5.79 5.41
C THR A 87 -0.79 4.63 4.42
N LEU A 88 -1.48 4.83 3.29
CA LEU A 88 -1.58 3.85 2.23
C LEU A 88 -0.22 3.55 1.61
N PHE A 89 0.57 4.57 1.27
CA PHE A 89 1.91 4.39 0.69
C PHE A 89 2.91 3.83 1.71
N ALA A 90 2.75 4.12 3.00
CA ALA A 90 3.50 3.45 4.06
C ALA A 90 3.24 1.93 4.05
N ALA A 91 1.98 1.52 3.89
CA ALA A 91 1.61 0.10 3.74
C ALA A 91 2.22 -0.53 2.48
N LEU A 92 2.18 0.18 1.33
CA LEU A 92 2.79 -0.28 0.09
C LEU A 92 4.31 -0.45 0.21
N CYS A 93 4.99 0.49 0.88
CA CYS A 93 6.42 0.39 1.15
C CYS A 93 6.73 -0.79 2.08
N ARG A 94 5.92 -1.03 3.12
CA ARG A 94 6.09 -2.17 4.04
C ARG A 94 5.96 -3.51 3.30
N CYS A 95 5.04 -3.61 2.35
CA CYS A 95 4.87 -4.79 1.51
C CYS A 95 5.85 -4.86 0.32
N GLN A 96 6.83 -3.96 0.24
CA GLN A 96 7.80 -3.87 -0.87
C GLN A 96 7.17 -3.69 -2.25
N VAL A 97 5.96 -3.12 -2.31
CA VAL A 97 5.30 -2.75 -3.56
C VAL A 97 5.86 -1.42 -4.08
N SER A 98 5.93 -0.42 -3.21
CA SER A 98 6.56 0.87 -3.49
C SER A 98 7.98 0.86 -2.96
N ILE A 99 8.95 0.91 -3.86
CA ILE A 99 10.38 0.77 -3.53
C ILE A 99 11.19 2.05 -3.76
N LYS A 100 10.49 3.18 -3.99
CA LYS A 100 11.12 4.50 -4.17
C LYS A 100 11.97 4.82 -2.94
N LYS A 101 13.27 5.01 -3.15
CA LYS A 101 14.24 5.24 -2.06
C LYS A 101 13.90 6.47 -1.23
N GLU A 102 13.37 7.52 -1.87
CA GLU A 102 12.99 8.76 -1.21
C GLU A 102 11.83 8.55 -0.24
N TYR A 103 10.85 7.70 -0.59
CA TYR A 103 9.73 7.38 0.30
C TYR A 103 10.21 6.58 1.51
N LEU A 104 11.07 5.59 1.28
CA LEU A 104 11.67 4.80 2.36
C LEU A 104 12.51 5.67 3.30
N LYS A 105 13.37 6.53 2.76
CA LYS A 105 14.16 7.49 3.55
C LYS A 105 13.29 8.43 4.36
N TRP A 106 12.19 8.91 3.78
CA TRP A 106 11.26 9.79 4.48
C TRP A 106 10.63 9.08 5.67
N LEU A 107 10.14 7.84 5.48
CA LEU A 107 9.56 7.02 6.54
C LEU A 107 10.58 6.72 7.66
N GLU A 108 11.85 6.50 7.32
CA GLU A 108 12.93 6.30 8.30
C GLU A 108 13.28 7.58 9.07
N ALA A 109 13.26 8.75 8.40
CA ALA A 109 13.62 10.04 8.97
C ALA A 109 12.50 10.64 9.85
N ASN A 110 11.25 10.27 9.62
CA ASN A 110 10.08 10.84 10.28
C ASN A 110 9.38 9.82 11.18
N GLN A 111 10.11 9.29 12.16
CA GLN A 111 9.58 8.27 13.09
C GLN A 111 8.43 8.76 13.95
N ASP A 112 8.29 10.09 14.11
CA ASP A 112 7.17 10.73 14.81
C ASP A 112 5.84 10.62 14.04
N ALA A 113 5.88 10.37 12.72
CA ALA A 113 4.68 10.15 11.93
C ALA A 113 4.13 8.73 12.17
N THR A 114 2.97 8.64 12.82
CA THR A 114 2.36 7.35 13.17
C THR A 114 1.36 6.87 12.11
N PHE A 115 1.58 5.67 11.57
CA PHE A 115 0.68 5.03 10.61
C PHE A 115 0.05 3.77 11.20
N SER A 116 -1.25 3.60 10.97
CA SER A 116 -2.02 2.42 11.39
C SER A 116 -2.84 1.91 10.22
N TYR A 117 -2.65 0.62 9.87
CA TYR A 117 -3.30 -0.01 8.73
C TYR A 117 -3.31 -1.54 8.83
N GLU A 118 -4.24 -2.16 8.13
CA GLU A 118 -4.30 -3.61 7.95
C GLU A 118 -4.11 -3.94 6.46
N VAL A 119 -3.27 -4.92 6.14
CA VAL A 119 -3.11 -5.46 4.78
C VAL A 119 -3.63 -6.88 4.76
N THR A 120 -4.48 -7.20 3.78
CA THR A 120 -4.98 -8.56 3.55
C THR A 120 -4.82 -8.95 2.09
N GLN A 121 -4.14 -10.07 1.84
CA GLN A 121 -3.99 -10.68 0.53
C GLN A 121 -4.72 -12.02 0.50
N PRO A 122 -5.71 -12.22 -0.40
CA PRO A 122 -6.38 -13.51 -0.55
C PRO A 122 -5.41 -14.57 -1.09
N VAL A 123 -5.73 -15.85 -0.87
CA VAL A 123 -4.96 -16.97 -1.43
C VAL A 123 -4.96 -16.90 -2.95
N PHE A 124 -3.77 -16.87 -3.54
CA PHE A 124 -3.55 -16.92 -4.98
C PHE A 124 -3.14 -18.35 -5.34
N LEU A 125 -3.97 -19.05 -6.13
CA LEU A 125 -3.70 -20.39 -6.67
C LEU A 125 -2.71 -20.31 -7.83
#